data_AF-A0A8K0I8H2-F1
#
_entry.id   AF-A0A8K0I8H2-F1
#
_cell.length_a   1.000
_cell.length_b   1.000
_cell.length_c   1.000
_cell.angle_alpha   90.00
_cell.angle_beta   90.00
_cell.angle_gamma   90.00
#
_symmetry.space_group_name_H-M   'P 1'
#
loop_
_entity.id
_entity.type
_entity.pdbx_description
1 polymer ?
#
loop_
_entity_poly.entity_id
_entity_poly.type
_entity_poly.pdbx_seq_one_letter_code
_entity_poly.pdbx_strand_id
1 'polypeptide(L)'
;METTGPATIELNSTGTRYYICTIPGHCGQGMKLEVTVGSSSGSPSTPPPPPTSTTPTATPPSPTSTGNNSAAPGLVPASTMVSLTGLVVLLF
;
A
#
# COMPACT_ATOMS: atom_id res chain seq x y z
N MET A 1 -27.44 -3.11 5.29
CA MET A 1 -26.88 -4.01 4.26
C MET A 1 -26.13 -3.08 3.32
N GLU A 2 -24.81 -3.17 3.30
CA GLU A 2 -23.98 -2.29 2.45
C GLU A 2 -23.72 -3.01 1.13
N THR A 3 -24.04 -2.37 0.01
CA THR A 3 -23.89 -2.95 -1.34
C THR A 3 -22.77 -2.31 -2.14
N THR A 4 -22.16 -1.25 -1.60
CA THR A 4 -21.07 -0.51 -2.25
C THR A 4 -19.93 -0.28 -1.26
N GLY A 5 -18.68 -0.51 -1.68
CA GLY A 5 -17.51 -0.37 -0.79
C GLY A 5 -16.87 1.02 -0.86
N PRO A 6 -16.07 1.41 0.15
CA PRO A 6 -15.77 0.67 1.39
C PRO A 6 -16.88 0.79 2.45
N ALA A 7 -17.11 -0.29 3.21
CA ALA A 7 -18.12 -0.33 4.28
C ALA A 7 -17.51 0.04 5.64
N THR A 8 -18.17 0.94 6.38
CA THR A 8 -17.79 1.33 7.75
C THR A 8 -18.94 0.96 8.70
N ILE A 9 -18.66 0.11 9.69
CA ILE A 9 -19.65 -0.35 10.67
C ILE A 9 -19.15 -0.05 12.09
N GLU A 10 -19.96 0.64 12.87
CA GLU A 10 -19.65 0.96 14.27
C GLU A 10 -19.92 -0.24 15.20
N LEU A 11 -19.05 -0.45 16.18
CA LEU A 11 -19.11 -1.55 17.16
C LEU A 11 -19.41 -0.99 18.56
N ASN A 12 -20.69 -0.71 18.83
CA ASN A 12 -21.13 -0.01 20.05
C ASN A 12 -21.36 -0.91 21.28
N SER A 13 -21.30 -2.22 21.11
CA SER A 13 -21.66 -3.18 22.15
C SER A 13 -20.76 -4.40 22.07
N THR A 14 -20.40 -4.92 23.24
CA THR A 14 -19.56 -6.09 23.39
C THR A 14 -20.25 -7.34 22.84
N GLY A 15 -19.44 -8.35 22.53
CA GLY A 15 -19.88 -9.63 22.00
C GLY A 15 -19.44 -9.88 20.57
N THR A 16 -19.77 -11.07 20.07
CA THR A 16 -19.38 -11.54 18.74
C THR A 16 -20.37 -11.05 17.68
N ARG A 17 -19.83 -10.52 16.58
CA ARG A 17 -20.56 -9.99 15.43
C ARG A 17 -20.14 -10.75 14.17
N TYR A 18 -21.10 -11.09 13.33
CA TYR A 18 -20.88 -11.83 12.09
C TYR A 18 -21.23 -10.95 10.89
N TYR A 19 -20.33 -10.91 9.92
CA TYR A 19 -20.49 -10.17 8.67
C TYR A 19 -20.30 -11.13 7.51
N ILE A 20 -21.20 -11.09 6.54
CA ILE A 20 -21.14 -11.94 5.35
C ILE A 20 -21.46 -11.11 4.11
N CYS A 21 -20.93 -11.54 2.98
CA CYS A 21 -21.49 -11.13 1.70
C CYS A 21 -22.65 -12.07 1.33
N THR A 22 -23.79 -11.48 1.00
CA THR A 22 -25.02 -12.20 0.64
C THR A 22 -25.10 -12.55 -0.84
N ILE A 23 -24.10 -12.18 -1.64
CA ILE A 23 -24.00 -12.60 -3.04
C ILE A 23 -23.84 -14.14 -3.07
N PRO A 24 -24.63 -14.85 -3.88
CA PRO A 24 -24.55 -16.30 -3.97
C PRO A 24 -23.11 -16.80 -4.18
N GLY A 25 -22.70 -17.79 -3.39
CA GLY A 25 -21.36 -18.37 -3.44
C GLY A 25 -20.30 -17.62 -2.64
N HIS A 26 -20.36 -16.29 -2.48
CA HIS A 26 -19.28 -15.51 -1.88
C HIS A 26 -18.99 -15.90 -0.41
N CYS A 27 -20.01 -16.08 0.42
CA CYS A 27 -19.84 -16.53 1.80
C CYS A 27 -19.22 -17.95 1.88
N GLY A 28 -19.68 -18.87 1.02
CA GLY A 28 -19.13 -20.23 0.93
C GLY A 28 -17.67 -20.25 0.47
N GLN A 29 -17.30 -19.30 -0.38
CA GLN A 29 -15.93 -19.07 -0.85
C GLN A 29 -15.06 -18.25 0.13
N GLY A 30 -15.58 -17.88 1.31
CA GLY A 30 -14.80 -17.26 2.38
C GLY A 30 -15.02 -15.76 2.60
N MET A 31 -15.96 -15.11 1.90
CA MET A 31 -16.32 -13.70 2.17
C MET A 31 -17.24 -13.61 3.40
N LYS A 32 -16.66 -13.92 4.56
CA LYS A 32 -17.27 -13.88 5.89
C LYS A 32 -16.25 -13.43 6.91
N LEU A 33 -16.71 -12.77 7.96
CA LEU A 33 -15.89 -12.26 9.05
C LEU A 33 -16.63 -12.45 10.38
N GLU A 34 -15.91 -12.96 11.37
CA GLU A 34 -16.31 -12.93 12.77
C GLU A 34 -15.49 -11.84 13.47
N VAL A 35 -16.15 -10.93 14.18
CA VAL A 35 -15.52 -9.88 14.97
C VAL A 35 -15.97 -10.04 16.41
N THR A 36 -15.03 -10.34 17.32
CA THR A 36 -15.31 -10.33 18.75
C THR A 36 -14.99 -8.95 19.33
N VAL A 37 -16.02 -8.28 19.85
CA VAL A 37 -15.91 -6.95 20.46
C VAL A 37 -15.76 -7.10 21.97
N GLY A 38 -14.58 -6.75 22.48
CA GLY A 38 -14.31 -6.70 23.92
C GLY A 38 -14.76 -5.39 24.56
N SER A 39 -14.82 -5.37 25.89
CA SER A 39 -15.00 -4.12 26.65
C SER A 39 -13.74 -3.24 26.50
N SER A 40 -13.93 -1.95 26.23
CA SER A 40 -12.82 -1.00 26.32
C SER A 40 -12.50 -0.74 27.80
N SER A 41 -11.39 -1.29 28.30
CA SER A 41 -10.86 -0.96 29.62
C SER A 41 -9.80 0.15 29.59
N GLY A 42 -9.61 0.81 28.44
CA GLY A 42 -8.61 1.85 28.23
C GLY A 42 -9.23 3.23 28.06
N SER A 43 -8.68 4.22 28.76
CA SER A 43 -8.89 5.63 28.41
C SER A 43 -8.31 5.87 27.01
N PRO A 44 -8.96 6.65 26.12
CA PRO A 44 -8.36 7.00 24.85
C PRO A 44 -7.01 7.66 25.08
N SER A 45 -5.94 7.06 24.56
CA SER A 45 -4.61 7.67 24.58
C SER A 45 -4.62 8.86 23.63
N THR A 46 -4.39 10.05 24.15
CA THR A 46 -4.11 11.22 23.31
C THR A 46 -2.83 10.96 22.51
N PRO A 47 -2.85 11.12 21.17
CA PRO A 47 -1.63 11.06 20.38
C PRO A 47 -0.61 12.07 20.92
N PRO A 48 0.69 11.71 20.99
CA PRO A 48 1.72 12.67 21.36
C PRO A 48 1.69 13.85 20.39
N PRO A 49 1.95 15.08 20.87
CA PRO A 49 2.03 16.25 20.00
C PRO A 49 3.11 16.04 18.93
N PRO A 50 2.92 16.56 17.70
CA PRO A 50 3.93 16.50 16.66
C PRO A 50 5.29 17.05 17.16
N PRO A 51 6.42 16.46 16.73
CA PRO A 51 7.73 17.01 17.08
C PRO A 51 7.87 18.43 16.52
N THR A 52 8.36 19.36 17.34
CA THR A 52 8.74 20.70 16.90
C THR A 52 9.99 20.59 16.02
N SER A 53 9.86 20.88 14.72
CA SER A 53 10.99 20.97 13.81
C SER A 53 11.81 22.23 14.11
N THR A 54 12.97 22.08 14.75
CA THR A 54 14.02 23.12 14.72
C THR A 54 14.78 22.98 13.41
N THR A 55 14.40 23.78 12.41
CA THR A 55 15.19 23.92 11.18
C THR A 55 16.53 24.59 11.53
N PRO A 56 17.69 23.96 11.30
CA PRO A 56 18.95 24.69 11.31
C PRO A 56 18.98 25.59 10.07
N THR A 57 19.14 26.90 10.28
CA THR A 57 19.43 27.87 9.22
C THR A 57 20.76 27.49 8.56
N ALA A 58 20.69 26.94 7.34
CA ALA A 58 21.88 26.71 6.54
C ALA A 58 22.41 28.05 6.01
N THR A 59 23.63 28.40 6.40
CA THR A 59 24.39 29.52 5.83
C THR A 59 24.74 29.19 4.37
N PRO A 60 24.48 30.07 3.39
CA PRO A 60 24.77 29.78 1.98
C PRO A 60 26.27 29.92 1.66
N PRO A 61 26.93 28.92 1.03
CA PRO A 61 28.13 29.17 0.25
C PRO A 61 27.76 29.68 -1.16
N SER A 62 28.36 30.81 -1.53
CA SER A 62 28.28 31.48 -2.84
C SER A 62 28.82 30.58 -3.99
N PRO A 63 28.41 30.78 -5.25
CA PRO A 63 28.56 29.79 -6.32
C PRO A 63 29.94 29.85 -6.99
N THR A 64 30.41 28.72 -7.50
CA THR A 64 31.41 28.70 -8.58
C THR A 64 30.88 27.81 -9.70
N SER A 65 30.57 28.47 -10.81
CA SER A 65 30.08 27.90 -12.07
C SER A 65 31.21 27.23 -12.86
N THR A 66 30.91 26.10 -13.50
CA THR A 66 31.44 25.61 -14.79
C THR A 66 30.57 24.38 -15.11
N GLY A 67 29.48 24.49 -15.88
CA GLY A 67 29.45 24.52 -17.35
C GLY A 67 29.44 23.08 -17.89
N ASN A 68 28.57 22.60 -18.78
CA ASN A 68 27.60 23.23 -19.67
C ASN A 68 26.71 22.13 -20.30
N ASN A 69 25.45 22.49 -20.63
CA ASN A 69 24.58 21.98 -21.71
C ASN A 69 24.14 20.49 -21.67
N SER A 70 22.87 20.21 -21.33
CA SER A 70 21.69 20.22 -22.23
C SER A 70 21.67 19.07 -23.23
N ALA A 71 20.72 18.14 -23.06
CA ALA A 71 19.63 17.91 -24.03
C ALA A 71 18.98 16.53 -23.79
N ALA A 72 17.71 16.58 -23.35
CA ALA A 72 16.54 15.86 -23.85
C ALA A 72 16.54 14.32 -24.12
N PRO A 73 15.38 13.66 -23.95
CA PRO A 73 15.22 12.21 -24.04
C PRO A 73 15.12 11.72 -25.49
N GLY A 74 15.73 10.57 -25.80
CA GLY A 74 15.78 10.02 -27.17
C GLY A 74 15.60 8.51 -27.23
N LEU A 75 14.43 8.12 -27.76
CA LEU A 75 14.06 7.01 -28.67
C LEU A 75 14.96 5.75 -28.82
N VAL A 76 14.26 4.60 -28.86
CA VAL A 76 14.64 3.17 -29.01
C VAL A 76 15.63 2.81 -30.15
N PRO A 77 16.21 1.59 -30.12
CA PRO A 77 15.76 0.62 -31.13
C PRO A 77 15.55 -0.82 -30.61
N ALA A 78 14.64 -1.52 -31.29
CA ALA A 78 14.50 -2.97 -31.23
C ALA A 78 15.74 -3.66 -31.85
N SER A 79 16.25 -4.71 -31.20
CA SER A 79 17.18 -5.67 -31.81
C SER A 79 17.01 -7.04 -31.17
N THR A 80 16.46 -7.96 -31.97
CA THR A 80 16.42 -9.40 -31.77
C THR A 80 17.82 -10.02 -31.76
N MET A 81 18.08 -10.99 -30.88
CA MET A 81 19.10 -12.01 -31.16
C MET A 81 18.60 -13.39 -30.70
N VAL A 82 18.30 -14.23 -31.69
CA VAL A 82 18.15 -15.68 -31.57
C VAL A 82 19.49 -16.28 -31.19
N SER A 83 19.54 -17.18 -30.20
CA SER A 83 20.63 -18.15 -30.08
C SER A 83 20.09 -19.48 -29.55
N LEU A 84 20.29 -20.54 -30.35
CA LEU A 84 19.86 -21.91 -30.11
C LEU A 84 20.82 -22.61 -29.12
N THR A 85 20.32 -22.92 -27.93
CA THR A 85 20.72 -24.11 -27.15
C THR A 85 19.42 -24.65 -26.53
N GLY A 86 18.74 -25.63 -27.12
CA GLY A 86 19.26 -26.98 -27.29
C GLY A 86 18.89 -27.85 -26.07
N LEU A 87 17.61 -28.15 -25.92
CA LEU A 87 17.11 -29.50 -25.60
C LEU A 87 17.69 -30.25 -24.37
N VAL A 88 17.44 -29.83 -23.11
CA VAL A 88 17.54 -30.76 -21.95
C VAL A 88 16.72 -30.31 -20.71
N VAL A 89 15.47 -29.85 -20.81
CA VAL A 89 14.60 -29.74 -19.60
C VAL A 89 13.14 -30.03 -19.95
N LEU A 90 12.89 -31.24 -20.45
CA LEU A 90 11.52 -31.77 -20.54
C LEU A 90 11.52 -33.28 -20.28
N LEU A 91 12.14 -33.63 -19.15
CA LEU A 91 11.97 -34.91 -18.48
C LEU A 91 11.97 -34.65 -16.96
N PHE A 92 10.92 -33.97 -16.51
CA PHE A 92 10.09 -34.28 -15.33
C PHE A 92 8.81 -33.45 -15.44
#